data_AF-A0A6M0AU30-F1
#
_entry.id   AF-A0A6M0AU30-F1
#
_cell.length_a   1.000
_cell.length_b   1.000
_cell.length_c   1.000
_cell.angle_alpha   90.00
_cell.angle_beta   90.00
_cell.angle_gamma   90.00
#
_symmetry.space_group_name_H-M   'P 1'
#
loop_
_entity.id
_entity.type
_entity.pdbx_description
1 polymer ?
#
loop_
_entity_poly.entity_id
_entity_poly.type
_entity_poly.pdbx_seq_one_letter_code
_entity_poly.pdbx_strand_id
1 'polypeptide(L)'
;RDILTVEQGILADLRPLYEQGGFSKIQFLRQENEVKNRQTEINSRIEEEQRLQKEIAGVRANLLNTIASSQRELTDLMAQNNERIDSINTQIASIISQLNQRIVDNNKQMAEIDSQLQQAQLTLSYQELRAPVDGTVFDLQPSTPGFVANTTEPVLKIVPGSSLIAKVYLTNRDIGFVEAGMETEVRVDSFPFSEFGDVKGKVLSIGSDALPPDPAELRQDYTFPAKIELDKQFIQAYGKEVPLQSGMSISANIRVRKRTVMSIFTEMFLDKTESLTKMR
;
A
#
# COMPACT_ATOMS: atom_id res chain seq x y z
N ARG A 1 -58.17 2.04 -81.51
CA ARG A 1 -59.54 1.47 -81.46
C ARG A 1 -60.48 2.30 -82.33
N ASP A 2 -60.42 3.62 -82.23
CA ASP A 2 -61.33 4.57 -82.90
C ASP A 2 -61.44 4.40 -84.43
N ILE A 3 -60.33 4.15 -85.15
CA ILE A 3 -60.33 4.02 -86.62
C ILE A 3 -61.03 2.73 -87.10
N LEU A 4 -60.80 1.60 -86.42
CA LEU A 4 -61.45 0.32 -86.77
C LEU A 4 -62.97 0.41 -86.55
N THR A 5 -63.39 1.07 -85.46
CA THR A 5 -64.82 1.28 -85.17
C THR A 5 -65.48 2.17 -86.23
N VAL A 6 -64.78 3.20 -86.71
CA VAL A 6 -65.22 4.05 -87.83
C VAL A 6 -65.32 3.23 -89.13
N GLU A 7 -64.34 2.38 -89.45
CA GLU A 7 -64.36 1.57 -90.66
C GLU A 7 -65.37 0.42 -90.63
N GLN A 8 -65.64 -0.16 -89.46
CA GLN A 8 -66.73 -1.10 -89.24
C GLN A 8 -68.10 -0.42 -89.41
N GLY A 9 -68.23 0.83 -88.96
CA GLY A 9 -69.42 1.66 -89.20
C GLY A 9 -69.63 1.94 -90.68
N ILE A 10 -68.59 2.38 -91.39
CA ILE A 10 -68.62 2.59 -92.85
C ILE A 10 -69.00 1.29 -93.58
N LEU A 11 -68.43 0.14 -93.20
CA LEU A 11 -68.78 -1.15 -93.79
C LEU A 11 -70.25 -1.55 -93.52
N ALA A 12 -70.77 -1.27 -92.32
CA ALA A 12 -72.16 -1.53 -91.96
C ALA A 12 -73.14 -0.65 -92.76
N ASP A 13 -72.80 0.62 -92.98
CA ASP A 13 -73.59 1.57 -93.78
C ASP A 13 -73.55 1.23 -95.29
N LEU A 14 -72.43 0.66 -95.79
CA LEU A 14 -72.27 0.23 -97.19
C LEU A 14 -72.95 -1.11 -97.51
N ARG A 15 -73.24 -1.93 -96.49
CA ARG A 15 -73.89 -3.26 -96.66
C ARG A 15 -75.28 -3.20 -97.31
N PRO A 16 -76.24 -2.37 -96.86
CA PRO A 16 -77.55 -2.26 -97.51
C PRO A 16 -77.46 -1.65 -98.92
N LEU A 17 -76.51 -0.73 -99.17
CA LEU A 17 -76.27 -0.12 -100.48
C LEU A 17 -75.73 -1.13 -101.51
N TYR A 18 -74.91 -2.10 -101.07
CA TYR A 18 -74.45 -3.21 -101.90
C TYR A 18 -75.57 -4.22 -102.20
N GLU A 19 -76.35 -4.63 -101.19
CA GLU A 19 -77.44 -5.62 -101.33
C GLU A 19 -78.58 -5.13 -102.25
N GLN A 20 -78.81 -3.82 -102.30
CA GLN A 20 -79.77 -3.18 -103.20
C GLN A 20 -79.20 -2.88 -104.61
N GLY A 21 -77.96 -3.28 -104.90
CA GLY A 21 -77.30 -3.10 -106.20
C GLY A 21 -76.78 -1.69 -106.49
N GLY A 22 -76.85 -0.77 -105.52
CA GLY A 22 -76.45 0.64 -105.64
C GLY A 22 -74.96 0.92 -105.42
N PHE A 23 -74.17 -0.09 -105.04
CA PHE A 23 -72.74 0.06 -104.74
C PHE A 23 -71.89 -1.04 -105.38
N SER A 24 -70.68 -0.70 -105.83
CA SER A 24 -69.79 -1.62 -106.54
C SER A 24 -69.33 -2.77 -105.64
N LYS A 25 -69.57 -4.01 -106.08
CA LYS A 25 -69.11 -5.24 -105.41
C LYS A 25 -67.61 -5.22 -105.08
N ILE A 26 -66.80 -4.69 -105.98
CA ILE A 26 -65.34 -4.60 -105.80
C ILE A 26 -64.97 -3.62 -104.69
N GLN A 27 -65.69 -2.49 -104.58
CA GLN A 27 -65.45 -1.49 -103.54
C GLN A 27 -65.89 -2.00 -102.16
N PHE A 28 -67.03 -2.70 -102.08
CA PHE A 28 -67.49 -3.32 -100.84
C PHE A 28 -66.53 -4.39 -100.32
N LEU A 29 -66.11 -5.32 -101.20
CA LEU A 29 -65.14 -6.36 -100.84
C LEU A 29 -63.77 -5.80 -100.45
N ARG A 30 -63.37 -4.65 -101.03
CA ARG A 30 -62.13 -3.96 -100.62
C ARG A 30 -62.25 -3.44 -99.19
N GLN A 31 -63.36 -2.78 -98.86
CA GLN A 31 -63.63 -2.28 -97.50
C GLN A 31 -63.72 -3.42 -96.48
N GLU A 32 -64.37 -4.53 -96.85
CA GLU A 32 -64.46 -5.72 -95.99
C GLU A 32 -63.08 -6.31 -95.69
N ASN A 33 -62.22 -6.45 -96.71
CA ASN A 33 -60.86 -6.92 -96.52
C ASN A 33 -60.00 -5.95 -95.71
N GLU A 34 -60.22 -4.63 -95.84
CA GLU A 34 -59.52 -3.62 -95.05
C GLU A 34 -59.88 -3.74 -93.56
N VAL A 35 -61.18 -3.80 -93.24
CA VAL A 35 -61.67 -4.01 -91.86
C VAL A 35 -61.13 -5.33 -91.30
N LYS A 36 -61.14 -6.41 -92.10
CA LYS A 36 -60.61 -7.72 -91.69
C LYS A 36 -59.11 -7.67 -91.41
N ASN A 37 -58.32 -7.06 -92.30
CA ASN A 37 -56.87 -6.91 -92.12
C ASN A 37 -56.54 -6.09 -90.87
N ARG A 38 -57.25 -4.99 -90.62
CA ARG A 38 -57.07 -4.18 -89.41
C ARG A 38 -57.50 -4.90 -88.15
N GLN A 39 -58.57 -5.70 -88.21
CA GLN A 39 -58.98 -6.54 -87.09
C GLN A 39 -57.89 -7.56 -86.74
N THR A 40 -57.29 -8.21 -87.74
CA THR A 40 -56.17 -9.13 -87.54
C THR A 40 -54.95 -8.42 -86.96
N GLU A 41 -54.62 -7.23 -87.46
CA GLU A 41 -53.53 -6.42 -86.92
C GLU A 41 -53.77 -6.08 -85.44
N ILE A 42 -54.98 -5.59 -85.09
CA ILE A 42 -55.34 -5.27 -83.71
C ILE A 42 -55.26 -6.50 -82.80
N ASN A 43 -55.76 -7.66 -83.26
CA ASN A 43 -55.67 -8.90 -82.48
C ASN A 43 -54.20 -9.30 -82.24
N SER A 44 -53.34 -9.19 -83.26
CA SER A 44 -51.90 -9.47 -83.09
C SER A 44 -51.21 -8.52 -82.11
N ARG A 45 -51.61 -7.24 -82.08
CA ARG A 45 -51.12 -6.25 -81.10
C ARG A 45 -51.58 -6.54 -79.68
N ILE A 46 -52.82 -6.99 -79.50
CA ILE A 46 -53.35 -7.40 -78.20
C ILE A 46 -52.60 -8.61 -77.66
N GLU A 47 -52.33 -9.61 -78.51
CA GLU A 47 -51.54 -10.78 -78.15
C GLU A 47 -50.09 -10.40 -77.79
N GLU A 48 -49.48 -9.49 -78.56
CA GLU A 48 -48.16 -8.93 -78.29
C GLU A 48 -48.12 -8.17 -76.95
N GLU A 49 -49.13 -7.34 -76.66
CA GLU A 49 -49.26 -6.62 -75.40
C GLU A 49 -49.39 -7.60 -74.21
N GLN A 50 -50.23 -8.62 -74.34
CA GLN A 50 -50.38 -9.65 -73.30
C GLN A 50 -49.07 -10.42 -73.07
N ARG A 51 -48.33 -10.75 -74.13
CA ARG A 51 -47.00 -11.38 -74.03
C ARG A 51 -46.03 -10.47 -73.27
N LEU A 52 -45.96 -9.19 -73.64
CA LEU A 52 -45.10 -8.20 -72.97
C LEU A 52 -45.49 -8.01 -71.50
N GLN A 53 -46.78 -7.97 -71.17
CA GLN A 53 -47.25 -7.86 -69.79
C GLN A 53 -46.83 -9.08 -68.95
N LYS A 54 -46.92 -10.30 -69.50
CA LYS A 54 -46.45 -11.52 -68.83
C LYS A 54 -44.94 -11.49 -68.62
N GLU A 55 -44.18 -11.03 -69.60
CA GLU A 55 -42.73 -10.87 -69.49
C GLU A 55 -42.35 -9.86 -68.41
N ILE A 56 -42.99 -8.68 -68.39
CA ILE A 56 -42.81 -7.66 -67.34
C ILE A 56 -43.15 -8.22 -65.96
N ALA A 57 -44.25 -8.97 -65.84
CA ALA A 57 -44.64 -9.60 -64.57
C ALA A 57 -43.59 -10.63 -64.10
N GLY A 58 -43.06 -11.45 -65.02
CA GLY A 58 -41.99 -12.40 -64.74
C GLY A 58 -40.70 -11.71 -64.28
N VAL A 59 -40.26 -10.66 -64.98
CA VAL A 59 -39.09 -9.86 -64.61
C VAL A 59 -39.28 -9.21 -63.24
N ARG A 60 -40.46 -8.64 -62.95
CA ARG A 60 -40.77 -8.06 -61.64
C ARG A 60 -40.74 -9.10 -60.52
N ALA A 61 -41.29 -10.28 -60.74
CA ALA A 61 -41.26 -11.36 -59.76
C ALA A 61 -39.82 -11.80 -59.47
N ASN A 62 -38.99 -11.95 -60.51
CA ASN A 62 -37.58 -12.27 -60.36
C ASN A 62 -36.83 -11.19 -59.57
N LEU A 63 -37.06 -9.91 -59.88
CA LEU A 63 -36.46 -8.80 -59.16
C LEU A 63 -36.83 -8.81 -57.66
N LEU A 64 -38.12 -9.01 -57.34
CA LEU A 64 -38.57 -9.10 -55.95
C LEU A 64 -37.93 -10.27 -55.21
N ASN A 65 -37.81 -11.42 -55.87
CA ASN A 65 -37.14 -12.59 -55.30
C ASN A 65 -35.65 -12.31 -55.05
N THR A 66 -34.96 -11.67 -56.00
CA THR A 66 -33.54 -11.29 -55.85
C THR A 66 -33.35 -10.28 -54.71
N ILE A 67 -34.20 -9.26 -54.60
CA ILE A 67 -34.15 -8.30 -53.49
C ILE A 67 -34.39 -9.01 -52.16
N ALA A 68 -35.39 -9.88 -52.08
CA ALA A 68 -35.69 -10.63 -50.86
C ALA A 68 -34.55 -11.57 -50.47
N SER A 69 -33.90 -12.24 -51.43
CA SER A 69 -32.74 -13.09 -51.14
C SER A 69 -31.54 -12.26 -50.67
N SER A 70 -31.23 -11.16 -51.34
CA SER A 70 -30.12 -10.28 -50.93
C SER A 70 -30.35 -9.65 -49.56
N GLN A 71 -31.59 -9.27 -49.23
CA GLN A 71 -31.91 -8.71 -47.91
C GLN A 71 -31.74 -9.75 -46.79
N ARG A 72 -32.11 -11.01 -47.03
CA ARG A 72 -31.85 -12.10 -46.07
C ARG A 72 -30.36 -12.32 -45.88
N GLU A 73 -29.61 -12.42 -46.97
CA GLU A 73 -28.16 -12.60 -46.94
C GLU A 73 -27.45 -11.47 -46.15
N LEU A 74 -27.84 -10.22 -46.36
CA LEU A 74 -27.34 -9.08 -45.60
C LEU A 74 -27.67 -9.19 -44.11
N THR A 75 -28.87 -9.63 -43.78
CA THR A 75 -29.33 -9.77 -42.39
C THR A 75 -28.58 -10.91 -41.68
N ASP A 76 -28.38 -12.02 -42.38
CA ASP A 76 -27.61 -13.17 -41.88
C ASP A 76 -26.14 -12.77 -41.66
N LEU A 77 -25.55 -12.02 -42.58
CA LEU A 77 -24.19 -11.51 -42.45
C LEU A 77 -24.06 -10.53 -41.26
N MET A 78 -25.05 -9.66 -41.06
CA MET A 78 -25.09 -8.76 -39.89
C MET A 78 -25.20 -9.53 -38.58
N ALA A 79 -26.04 -10.57 -38.52
CA ALA A 79 -26.17 -11.42 -37.35
C ALA A 79 -24.85 -12.14 -37.02
N GLN A 80 -24.20 -12.74 -38.03
CA GLN A 80 -22.90 -13.39 -37.87
C GLN A 80 -21.80 -12.41 -37.42
N ASN A 81 -21.79 -11.19 -37.96
CA ASN A 81 -20.85 -10.16 -37.53
C ASN A 81 -21.09 -9.74 -36.08
N ASN A 82 -22.34 -9.59 -35.65
CA ASN A 82 -22.68 -9.26 -34.26
C ASN A 82 -22.25 -10.38 -33.31
N GLU A 83 -22.53 -11.64 -33.64
CA GLU A 83 -22.06 -12.79 -32.86
C GLU A 83 -20.54 -12.82 -32.76
N ARG A 84 -19.84 -12.52 -33.85
CA ARG A 84 -18.38 -12.44 -33.87
C ARG A 84 -17.87 -11.31 -32.98
N ILE A 85 -18.48 -10.13 -33.02
CA ILE A 85 -18.15 -8.99 -32.14
C ILE A 85 -18.33 -9.39 -30.68
N ASP A 86 -19.44 -10.03 -30.32
CA ASP A 86 -19.71 -10.46 -28.95
C ASP A 86 -18.71 -11.53 -28.48
N SER A 87 -18.35 -12.47 -29.37
CA SER A 87 -17.32 -13.47 -29.08
C SER A 87 -15.94 -12.83 -28.85
N ILE A 88 -15.60 -11.77 -29.58
CA ILE A 88 -14.34 -11.04 -29.41
C ILE A 88 -14.37 -10.24 -28.10
N ASN A 89 -15.48 -9.57 -27.81
CA ASN A 89 -15.64 -8.79 -26.58
C ASN A 89 -15.52 -9.68 -25.32
N THR A 90 -16.13 -10.86 -25.34
CA THR A 90 -16.01 -11.84 -24.24
C THR A 90 -14.58 -12.38 -24.09
N GLN A 91 -13.88 -12.65 -25.19
CA GLN A 91 -12.46 -13.03 -25.16
C GLN A 91 -11.58 -11.92 -24.59
N ILE A 92 -11.78 -10.67 -25.01
CA ILE A 92 -11.06 -9.50 -24.49
C ILE A 92 -11.29 -9.37 -22.98
N ALA A 93 -12.53 -9.45 -22.52
CA ALA A 93 -12.85 -9.37 -21.10
C ALA A 93 -12.18 -10.49 -20.28
N SER A 94 -12.16 -11.72 -20.81
CA SER A 94 -11.47 -12.86 -20.18
C SER A 94 -9.95 -12.62 -20.10
N ILE A 95 -9.33 -12.14 -21.19
CA ILE A 95 -7.89 -11.81 -21.22
C ILE A 95 -7.56 -10.72 -20.22
N ILE A 96 -8.34 -9.63 -20.16
CA ILE A 96 -8.13 -8.54 -19.20
C ILE A 96 -8.21 -9.07 -17.76
N SER A 97 -9.22 -9.91 -17.47
CA SER A 97 -9.36 -10.53 -16.15
C SER A 97 -8.14 -11.39 -15.79
N GLN A 98 -7.68 -12.24 -16.71
CA GLN A 98 -6.49 -13.07 -16.51
C GLN A 98 -5.22 -12.25 -16.32
N LEU A 99 -5.05 -11.16 -17.07
CA LEU A 99 -3.91 -10.25 -16.93
C LEU A 99 -3.93 -9.54 -15.58
N ASN A 100 -5.09 -9.05 -15.14
CA ASN A 100 -5.23 -8.43 -13.82
C ASN A 100 -4.91 -9.42 -12.71
N GLN A 101 -5.39 -10.66 -12.81
CA GLN A 101 -5.07 -11.71 -11.85
C GLN A 101 -3.56 -11.97 -11.79
N ARG A 102 -2.90 -12.10 -12.95
CA ARG A 102 -1.43 -12.27 -13.01
C ARG A 102 -0.68 -11.08 -12.42
N ILE A 103 -1.14 -9.85 -12.64
CA ILE A 103 -0.52 -8.66 -12.04
C ILE A 103 -0.62 -8.72 -10.51
N VAL A 104 -1.80 -9.05 -9.97
CA VAL A 104 -1.99 -9.19 -8.52
C VAL A 104 -1.12 -10.29 -7.94
N ASP A 105 -1.05 -11.44 -8.60
CA ASP A 105 -0.26 -12.58 -8.13
C ASP A 105 1.26 -12.28 -8.18
N ASN A 106 1.74 -11.63 -9.25
CA ASN A 106 3.13 -11.18 -9.35
C ASN A 106 3.47 -10.16 -8.27
N ASN A 107 2.59 -9.19 -8.00
CA ASN A 107 2.81 -8.20 -6.94
C ASN A 107 2.91 -8.84 -5.56
N LYS A 108 2.11 -9.88 -5.29
CA LYS A 108 2.22 -10.66 -4.04
C LYS A 108 3.57 -11.39 -3.95
N GLN A 109 3.99 -12.05 -5.03
CA GLN A 109 5.28 -12.74 -5.09
C GLN A 109 6.45 -11.77 -4.89
N MET A 110 6.39 -10.58 -5.49
CA MET A 110 7.39 -9.53 -5.29
C MET A 110 7.47 -9.11 -3.83
N ALA A 111 6.32 -8.82 -3.19
CA ALA A 111 6.29 -8.42 -1.78
C ALA A 111 6.83 -9.53 -0.84
N GLU A 112 6.54 -10.80 -1.15
CA GLU A 112 7.07 -11.93 -0.41
C GLU A 112 8.60 -12.05 -0.55
N ILE A 113 9.11 -11.96 -1.78
CA ILE A 113 10.55 -12.01 -2.07
C ILE A 113 11.27 -10.83 -1.43
N ASP A 114 10.71 -9.62 -1.47
CA ASP A 114 11.29 -8.44 -0.81
C ASP A 114 11.38 -8.63 0.70
N SER A 115 10.33 -9.18 1.33
CA SER A 115 10.36 -9.49 2.76
C SER A 115 11.42 -10.54 3.08
N GLN A 116 11.57 -11.58 2.26
CA GLN A 116 12.60 -12.60 2.43
C GLN A 116 14.01 -12.00 2.26
N LEU A 117 14.17 -11.09 1.30
CA LEU A 117 15.43 -10.38 1.06
C LEU A 117 15.81 -9.50 2.26
N GLN A 118 14.88 -8.70 2.78
CA GLN A 118 15.12 -7.89 3.97
C GLN A 118 15.50 -8.74 5.19
N GLN A 119 14.80 -9.86 5.38
CA GLN A 119 15.10 -10.79 6.48
C GLN A 119 16.51 -11.40 6.31
N ALA A 120 16.86 -11.82 5.10
CA ALA A 120 18.19 -12.37 4.81
C ALA A 120 19.30 -11.33 5.00
N GLN A 121 19.08 -10.08 4.57
CA GLN A 121 19.99 -8.97 4.81
C GLN A 121 20.18 -8.69 6.29
N LEU A 122 19.10 -8.71 7.09
CA LEU A 122 19.18 -8.54 8.54
C LEU A 122 19.97 -9.68 9.19
N THR A 123 19.70 -10.93 8.81
CA THR A 123 20.47 -12.09 9.29
C THR A 123 21.94 -12.00 8.92
N LEU A 124 22.27 -11.52 7.71
CA LEU A 124 23.65 -11.28 7.31
C LEU A 124 24.30 -10.17 8.15
N SER A 125 23.56 -9.09 8.44
CA SER A 125 24.06 -8.00 9.29
C SER A 125 24.40 -8.47 10.71
N TYR A 126 23.67 -9.45 11.24
CA TYR A 126 23.94 -10.03 12.55
C TYR A 126 25.16 -10.98 12.58
N GLN A 127 25.73 -11.33 11.44
CA GLN A 127 27.01 -12.06 11.40
C GLN A 127 28.19 -11.15 11.79
N GLU A 128 28.02 -9.84 11.68
CA GLU A 128 29.02 -8.86 12.11
C GLU A 128 28.52 -8.10 13.35
N LEU A 129 29.15 -8.36 14.50
CA LEU A 129 28.87 -7.61 15.72
C LEU A 129 29.64 -6.30 15.72
N ARG A 130 28.93 -5.18 15.58
CA ARG A 130 29.48 -3.83 15.68
C ARG A 130 29.15 -3.18 17.02
N ALA A 131 30.10 -2.42 17.56
CA ALA A 131 29.89 -1.64 18.77
C ALA A 131 28.85 -0.54 18.52
N PRO A 132 27.78 -0.43 19.36
CA PRO A 132 26.79 0.64 19.22
C PRO A 132 27.29 2.00 19.76
N VAL A 133 28.34 1.99 20.56
CA VAL A 133 28.96 3.16 21.20
C VAL A 133 30.47 2.99 21.27
N ASP A 134 31.20 4.10 21.25
CA ASP A 134 32.64 4.11 21.48
C ASP A 134 32.96 3.75 22.93
N GLY A 135 33.94 2.88 23.14
CA GLY A 135 34.31 2.43 24.49
C GLY A 135 35.37 1.36 24.51
N THR A 136 35.64 0.85 25.70
CA THR A 136 36.59 -0.23 25.95
C THR A 136 35.86 -1.56 26.04
N VAL A 137 36.38 -2.58 25.36
CA VAL A 137 35.85 -3.96 25.42
C VAL A 137 36.24 -4.60 26.76
N PHE A 138 35.27 -5.18 27.44
CA PHE A 138 35.41 -5.89 28.70
C PHE A 138 34.77 -7.27 28.60
N ASP A 139 35.30 -8.26 29.34
CA ASP A 139 34.68 -9.59 29.48
C ASP A 139 34.41 -10.31 28.14
N LEU A 140 35.38 -10.25 27.22
CA LEU A 140 35.32 -10.89 25.89
C LEU A 140 35.41 -12.41 26.04
N GLN A 141 34.32 -13.12 25.75
CA GLN A 141 34.25 -14.59 25.83
C GLN A 141 35.00 -15.29 24.68
N PRO A 142 34.86 -14.87 23.40
CA PRO A 142 35.56 -15.51 22.30
C PRO A 142 37.06 -15.21 22.36
N SER A 143 37.87 -16.25 22.58
CA SER A 143 39.34 -16.14 22.61
C SER A 143 40.00 -16.75 21.37
N THR A 144 39.31 -17.62 20.62
CA THR A 144 39.84 -18.34 19.46
C THR A 144 38.81 -18.46 18.33
N PRO A 145 39.26 -18.61 17.06
CA PRO A 145 38.37 -18.95 15.95
C PRO A 145 37.64 -20.27 16.19
N GLY A 146 36.36 -20.33 15.80
CA GLY A 146 35.50 -21.52 16.01
C GLY A 146 34.70 -21.51 17.30
N PHE A 147 34.77 -20.43 18.09
CA PHE A 147 33.88 -20.23 19.24
C PHE A 147 32.42 -20.16 18.77
N VAL A 148 31.56 -20.99 19.37
CA VAL A 148 30.12 -21.01 19.11
C VAL A 148 29.42 -20.19 20.18
N ALA A 149 28.93 -19.02 19.81
CA ALA A 149 28.20 -18.15 20.73
C ALA A 149 26.78 -18.67 20.99
N ASN A 150 26.34 -18.63 22.25
CA ASN A 150 24.95 -18.89 22.63
C ASN A 150 24.16 -17.58 22.65
N THR A 151 22.90 -17.61 22.20
CA THR A 151 22.04 -16.41 22.12
C THR A 151 21.58 -15.87 23.48
N THR A 152 21.73 -16.64 24.55
CA THR A 152 21.27 -16.26 25.90
C THR A 152 22.35 -15.59 26.75
N GLU A 153 23.62 -15.69 26.36
CA GLU A 153 24.74 -15.20 27.16
C GLU A 153 25.45 -14.04 26.46
N PRO A 154 25.80 -12.97 27.18
CA PRO A 154 26.55 -11.86 26.61
C PRO A 154 27.95 -12.31 26.20
N VAL A 155 28.32 -12.03 24.94
CA VAL A 155 29.62 -12.42 24.36
C VAL A 155 30.74 -11.45 24.75
N LEU A 156 30.39 -10.19 24.99
CA LEU A 156 31.28 -9.13 25.47
C LEU A 156 30.48 -7.99 26.09
N LYS A 157 31.14 -7.12 26.84
CA LYS A 157 30.60 -5.86 27.37
C LYS A 157 31.40 -4.70 26.81
N ILE A 158 30.75 -3.57 26.54
CA ILE A 158 31.42 -2.33 26.13
C ILE A 158 31.19 -1.32 27.25
N VAL A 159 32.29 -0.78 27.78
CA VAL A 159 32.25 0.32 28.75
C VAL A 159 32.48 1.62 27.98
N PRO A 160 31.47 2.50 27.87
CA PRO A 160 31.60 3.75 27.14
C PRO A 160 32.72 4.64 27.70
N GLY A 161 33.41 5.36 26.83
CA GLY A 161 34.46 6.32 27.24
C GLY A 161 33.96 7.62 27.86
N SER A 162 32.67 7.73 28.19
CA SER A 162 32.07 8.91 28.83
C SER A 162 32.64 9.14 30.24
N SER A 163 32.52 10.37 30.74
CA SER A 163 32.84 10.72 32.12
C SER A 163 32.20 9.74 33.11
N LEU A 164 32.99 9.23 34.07
CA LEU A 164 32.48 8.38 35.14
C LEU A 164 31.52 9.17 36.01
N ILE A 165 30.42 8.49 36.36
CA ILE A 165 29.40 8.99 37.28
C ILE A 165 29.48 8.11 38.52
N ALA A 166 29.55 8.75 39.69
CA ALA A 166 29.49 8.05 40.96
C ALA A 166 28.06 7.59 41.21
N LYS A 167 27.84 6.27 41.29
CA LYS A 167 26.56 5.68 41.70
C LYS A 167 26.63 5.37 43.20
N VAL A 168 25.73 5.97 43.97
CA VAL A 168 25.66 5.77 45.43
C VAL A 168 24.24 5.39 45.83
N TYR A 169 24.11 4.77 47.00
CA TYR A 169 22.83 4.34 47.55
C TYR A 169 22.50 5.13 48.82
N LEU A 170 21.39 5.84 48.80
CA LEU A 170 20.90 6.64 49.92
C LEU A 170 19.95 5.80 50.78
N THR A 171 20.04 5.93 52.10
CA THR A 171 19.08 5.29 53.00
C THR A 171 17.74 6.03 52.98
N ASN A 172 16.68 5.37 53.46
CA ASN A 172 15.36 6.00 53.68
C ASN A 172 15.44 7.28 54.55
N ARG A 173 16.40 7.37 55.46
CA ARG A 173 16.58 8.55 56.32
C ARG A 173 17.23 9.71 55.58
N ASP A 174 18.15 9.40 54.67
CA ASP A 174 18.97 10.41 53.99
C ASP A 174 18.23 11.04 52.80
N ILE A 175 17.41 10.27 52.07
CA ILE A 175 16.71 10.76 50.87
C ILE A 175 15.83 11.98 51.16
N GLY A 176 15.24 12.10 52.35
CA GLY A 176 14.39 13.23 52.72
C GLY A 176 15.10 14.59 52.77
N PHE A 177 16.43 14.61 52.73
CA PHE A 177 17.25 15.82 52.81
C PHE A 177 18.14 16.05 51.59
N VAL A 178 18.11 15.14 50.62
CA VAL A 178 18.96 15.20 49.43
C VAL A 178 18.13 15.63 48.23
N GLU A 179 18.63 16.60 47.46
CA GLU A 179 18.00 17.06 46.23
C GLU A 179 19.02 17.08 45.09
N ALA A 180 18.52 17.01 43.86
CA ALA A 180 19.35 17.20 42.68
C ALA A 180 20.00 18.59 42.72
N GLY A 181 21.29 18.63 42.40
CA GLY A 181 22.09 19.84 42.38
C GLY A 181 22.87 20.15 43.66
N MET A 182 22.78 19.30 44.69
CA MET A 182 23.57 19.50 45.91
C MET A 182 25.06 19.18 45.71
N GLU A 183 25.91 20.00 46.31
CA GLU A 183 27.36 19.81 46.36
C GLU A 183 27.71 18.56 47.19
N THR A 184 28.58 17.73 46.64
CA THR A 184 28.93 16.42 47.18
C THR A 184 30.45 16.20 47.15
N GLU A 185 30.96 15.58 48.20
CA GLU A 185 32.36 15.21 48.35
C GLU A 185 32.48 13.68 48.21
N VAL A 186 33.06 13.21 47.11
CA VAL A 186 33.20 11.78 46.81
C VAL A 186 34.59 11.30 47.20
N ARG A 187 34.64 10.34 48.13
CA ARG A 187 35.86 9.67 48.57
C ARG A 187 35.99 8.34 47.84
N VAL A 188 37.18 8.04 47.35
CA VAL A 188 37.47 6.79 46.65
C VAL A 188 38.27 5.90 47.58
N ASP A 189 37.76 4.72 47.92
CA ASP A 189 38.33 3.90 49.00
C ASP A 189 39.76 3.40 48.67
N SER A 190 40.06 3.24 47.38
CA SER A 190 41.41 2.90 46.91
C SER A 190 42.45 3.99 47.16
N PHE A 191 42.02 5.22 47.47
CA PHE A 191 42.89 6.37 47.74
C PHE A 191 42.46 7.05 49.05
N PRO A 192 43.13 6.78 50.19
CA PRO A 192 42.78 7.35 51.48
C PRO A 192 42.64 8.88 51.43
N PHE A 193 41.44 9.37 51.76
CA PHE A 193 41.11 10.79 51.66
C PHE A 193 41.99 11.70 52.52
N SER A 194 42.63 11.15 53.57
CA SER A 194 43.55 11.89 54.44
C SER A 194 44.85 12.31 53.73
N GLU A 195 45.27 11.55 52.71
CA GLU A 195 46.46 11.87 51.90
C GLU A 195 46.09 12.51 50.56
N PHE A 196 45.04 11.99 49.91
CA PHE A 196 44.74 12.33 48.51
C PHE A 196 43.53 13.25 48.33
N GLY A 197 42.82 13.56 49.42
CA GLY A 197 41.63 14.40 49.41
C GLY A 197 40.38 13.72 48.85
N ASP A 198 39.37 14.53 48.55
CA ASP A 198 38.09 14.10 47.98
C ASP A 198 37.87 14.69 46.58
N VAL A 199 37.08 14.00 45.76
CA VAL A 199 36.64 14.47 44.45
C VAL A 199 35.33 15.23 44.63
N LYS A 200 35.34 16.54 44.33
CA LYS A 200 34.12 17.35 44.33
C LYS A 200 33.19 16.91 43.20
N GLY A 201 31.90 17.02 43.45
CA GLY A 201 30.88 16.66 42.48
C GLY A 201 29.50 17.16 42.90
N LYS A 202 28.51 16.88 42.06
CA LYS A 202 27.14 17.37 42.21
C LYS A 202 26.14 16.25 42.02
N VAL A 203 25.11 16.21 42.87
CA VAL A 203 24.02 15.24 42.71
C VAL A 203 23.30 15.52 41.40
N LEU A 204 23.35 14.57 40.46
CA LEU A 204 22.70 14.67 39.16
C LEU A 204 21.23 14.27 39.25
N SER A 205 20.96 13.13 39.89
CA SER A 205 19.61 12.57 39.97
C SER A 205 19.47 11.62 41.15
N ILE A 206 18.24 11.51 41.68
CA ILE A 206 17.86 10.57 42.72
C ILE A 206 16.75 9.69 42.15
N GLY A 207 16.86 8.38 42.35
CA GLY A 207 15.84 7.42 41.95
C GLY A 207 14.53 7.69 42.68
N SER A 208 13.42 7.60 41.95
CA SER A 208 12.09 7.87 42.50
C SER A 208 11.55 6.70 43.34
N ASP A 209 12.20 5.54 43.29
CA ASP A 209 11.77 4.33 43.98
C ASP A 209 12.93 3.66 44.72
N ALA A 210 12.60 2.94 45.79
CA ALA A 210 13.55 2.23 46.62
C ALA A 210 13.88 0.88 46.02
N LEU A 211 15.16 0.57 45.89
CA LEU A 211 15.63 -0.73 45.49
C LEU A 211 15.64 -1.68 46.70
N PRO A 212 15.16 -2.92 46.55
CA PRO A 212 15.20 -3.90 47.62
C PRO A 212 16.65 -4.30 47.98
N PRO A 213 16.83 -4.96 49.14
CA PRO A 213 18.10 -5.56 49.53
C PRO A 213 18.64 -6.51 48.45
N ASP A 214 19.93 -6.39 48.16
CA ASP A 214 20.63 -7.18 47.15
C ASP A 214 22.07 -7.46 47.62
N PRO A 215 22.37 -8.70 48.02
CA PRO A 215 23.71 -9.09 48.46
C PRO A 215 24.79 -8.92 47.38
N ALA A 216 24.45 -9.04 46.09
CA ALA A 216 25.42 -8.91 45.00
C ALA A 216 25.95 -7.48 44.86
N GLU A 217 25.15 -6.49 45.28
CA GLU A 217 25.51 -5.07 45.28
C GLU A 217 25.71 -4.51 46.69
N LEU A 218 25.92 -5.36 47.69
CA LEU A 218 26.16 -4.99 49.10
C LEU A 218 25.01 -4.15 49.73
N ARG A 219 23.79 -4.25 49.21
CA ARG A 219 22.60 -3.58 49.78
C ARG A 219 21.92 -4.47 50.82
N GLN A 220 21.92 -4.05 52.08
CA GLN A 220 21.23 -4.78 53.17
C GLN A 220 19.80 -4.31 53.42
N ASP A 221 19.50 -3.05 53.08
CA ASP A 221 18.20 -2.42 53.29
C ASP A 221 17.63 -1.85 51.99
N TYR A 222 16.36 -1.43 52.03
CA TYR A 222 15.78 -0.61 50.97
C TYR A 222 16.52 0.72 50.84
N THR A 223 17.06 0.98 49.65
CA THR A 223 17.90 2.17 49.38
C THR A 223 17.53 2.82 48.06
N PHE A 224 17.71 4.13 47.97
CA PHE A 224 17.44 4.89 46.77
C PHE A 224 18.73 5.14 45.99
N PRO A 225 18.80 4.76 44.70
CA PRO A 225 19.99 5.01 43.89
C PRO A 225 20.11 6.51 43.58
N ALA A 226 21.28 7.08 43.80
CA ALA A 226 21.61 8.44 43.37
C ALA A 226 22.84 8.44 42.46
N LYS A 227 22.84 9.37 41.50
CA LYS A 227 23.95 9.60 40.57
C LYS A 227 24.60 10.93 40.91
N ILE A 228 25.92 10.94 41.01
CA ILE A 228 26.73 12.12 41.28
C ILE A 228 27.68 12.33 40.11
N GLU A 229 27.59 13.49 39.48
CA GLU A 229 28.57 13.95 38.49
C GLU A 229 29.85 14.38 39.22
N LEU A 230 31.00 13.90 38.75
CA LEU A 230 32.31 14.22 39.32
C LEU A 230 32.95 15.36 38.53
N ASP A 231 33.42 16.40 39.23
CA ASP A 231 34.09 17.56 38.60
C ASP A 231 35.40 17.17 37.92
N LYS A 232 36.04 16.10 38.42
CA LYS A 232 37.31 15.56 37.91
C LYS A 232 37.22 14.05 37.81
N GLN A 233 37.85 13.51 36.77
CA GLN A 233 37.89 12.08 36.46
C GLN A 233 39.22 11.42 36.91
N PHE A 234 39.97 12.08 37.78
CA PHE A 234 41.28 11.64 38.29
C PHE A 234 41.48 12.09 39.73
N ILE A 235 42.40 11.41 40.43
CA ILE A 235 42.94 11.81 41.73
C ILE A 235 44.42 12.16 41.57
N GLN A 236 44.89 13.19 42.29
CA GLN A 236 46.30 13.52 42.37
C GLN A 236 46.97 12.60 43.39
N ALA A 237 47.66 11.57 42.93
CA ALA A 237 48.36 10.61 43.77
C ALA A 237 49.83 10.49 43.36
N TYR A 238 50.74 10.50 44.33
CA TYR A 238 52.19 10.36 44.10
C TYR A 238 52.77 11.36 43.07
N GLY A 239 52.23 12.58 43.04
CA GLY A 239 52.67 13.63 42.11
C GLY A 239 52.24 13.43 40.66
N LYS A 240 51.28 12.53 40.39
CA LYS A 240 50.71 12.28 39.07
C LYS A 240 49.18 12.24 39.13
N GLU A 241 48.56 12.58 38.00
CA GLU A 241 47.12 12.36 37.79
C GLU A 241 46.87 10.88 37.54
N VAL A 242 46.20 10.23 38.47
CA VAL A 242 45.77 8.85 38.33
C VAL A 242 44.30 8.84 37.94
N PRO A 243 43.93 8.34 36.74
CA PRO A 243 42.54 8.32 36.30
C PRO A 243 41.72 7.38 37.18
N LEU A 244 40.50 7.79 37.48
CA LEU A 244 39.52 6.94 38.12
C LEU A 244 39.12 5.79 37.18
N GLN A 245 38.79 4.63 37.74
CA GLN A 245 38.36 3.48 36.97
C GLN A 245 36.98 3.00 37.42
N SER A 246 36.20 2.50 36.46
CA SER A 246 34.92 1.84 36.77
C SER A 246 35.14 0.64 37.68
N GLY A 247 34.32 0.53 38.72
CA GLY A 247 34.41 -0.55 39.72
C GLY A 247 35.16 -0.20 41.01
N MET A 248 35.77 1.00 41.11
CA MET A 248 36.32 1.48 42.38
C MET A 248 35.20 1.74 43.40
N SER A 249 35.39 1.29 44.64
CA SER A 249 34.47 1.58 45.75
C SER A 249 34.58 3.04 46.18
N ILE A 250 33.43 3.65 46.45
CA ILE A 250 33.32 5.06 46.81
C ILE A 250 32.36 5.29 47.96
N SER A 251 32.60 6.36 48.71
CA SER A 251 31.69 6.90 49.73
C SER A 251 31.46 8.39 49.47
N ALA A 252 30.20 8.83 49.43
CA ALA A 252 29.85 10.22 49.15
C ALA A 252 29.29 10.93 50.38
N ASN A 253 29.78 12.14 50.65
CA ASN A 253 29.21 13.04 51.65
C ASN A 253 28.48 14.18 50.96
N ILE A 254 27.15 14.18 51.07
CA ILE A 254 26.29 15.20 50.48
C ILE A 254 26.07 16.31 51.51
N ARG A 255 26.33 17.56 51.12
CA ARG A 255 26.17 18.71 52.02
C ARG A 255 24.70 19.09 52.19
N VAL A 256 24.04 18.43 53.13
CA VAL A 256 22.69 18.78 53.58
C VAL A 256 22.74 19.96 54.55
N ARG A 257 21.90 20.99 54.32
CA ARG A 257 21.63 22.22 55.13
C ARG A 257 22.72 22.72 56.10
N LYS A 258 23.06 24.01 56.00
CA LYS A 258 23.91 24.69 56.99
C LYS A 258 23.18 24.79 58.35
N ARG A 259 23.57 23.98 59.33
CA ARG A 259 23.12 24.11 60.72
C ARG A 259 24.02 25.10 61.48
N THR A 260 23.41 25.97 62.27
CA THR A 260 24.16 26.84 63.19
C THR A 260 24.47 26.08 64.48
N VAL A 261 25.60 26.39 65.11
CA VAL A 261 25.98 25.76 66.40
C VAL A 261 24.86 25.94 67.43
N MET A 262 24.24 27.13 67.47
CA MET A 262 23.10 27.42 68.34
C MET A 262 21.93 26.45 68.14
N SER A 263 21.56 26.15 66.88
CA SER A 263 20.48 25.19 66.60
C SER A 263 20.74 23.77 67.11
N ILE A 264 22.00 23.32 67.12
CA ILE A 264 22.37 22.00 67.66
C ILE A 264 22.21 22.00 69.19
N PHE A 265 22.66 23.06 69.86
CA PHE A 265 22.49 23.19 71.31
C PHE A 265 21.02 23.26 71.71
N THR A 266 20.20 24.06 71.02
CA THR A 266 18.77 24.21 71.37
C THR A 266 17.97 22.92 71.17
N GLU A 267 18.24 22.16 70.11
CA GLU A 267 17.59 20.86 69.84
C GLU A 267 17.93 19.82 70.93
N MET A 268 19.19 19.77 71.38
CA MET A 268 19.62 18.87 72.47
C MET A 268 18.91 19.18 73.80
N PHE A 269 18.54 20.44 74.07
CA PHE A 269 17.75 20.81 75.24
C PHE A 269 16.26 20.52 75.08
N LEU A 270 15.71 20.72 73.88
CA LEU A 270 14.29 20.46 73.58
C LEU A 270 13.95 18.97 73.59
N ASP A 271 14.78 18.12 72.97
CA ASP A 271 14.59 16.66 72.96
C ASP A 271 14.56 16.07 74.38
N LYS A 272 15.39 16.60 75.29
CA LYS A 272 15.42 16.18 76.71
C LYS A 272 14.14 16.56 77.47
N THR A 273 13.45 17.62 77.06
CA THR A 273 12.19 18.03 77.67
C THR A 273 10.99 17.27 77.09
N GLU A 274 11.03 16.90 75.80
CA GLU A 274 9.99 16.05 75.19
C GLU A 274 10.02 14.60 75.69
N SER A 275 11.20 14.04 75.99
CA SER A 275 11.30 12.68 76.57
C SER A 275 10.64 12.56 77.95
N LEU A 276 10.50 13.68 78.68
CA LEU A 276 9.82 13.74 79.98
C LEU A 276 8.30 13.91 79.86
N THR A 277 7.80 14.34 78.68
CA THR A 277 6.36 14.56 78.45
C THR A 277 5.67 13.31 77.88
N LYS A 278 6.42 12.37 77.28
CA LYS A 278 5.92 11.08 76.78
C LYS A 278 5.79 9.96 77.84
N MET A 279 6.08 10.23 79.12
CA MET A 279 5.91 9.26 80.23
C MET A 279 4.64 9.52 81.08
N ARG A 280 3.60 10.13 80.51
CA ARG A 280 2.31 10.28 81.17
C ARG A 280 1.17 9.77 80.30
#